data_AF-A0A813V6K2-F1
#
_entry.id   AF-A0A813V6K2-F1
#
_cell.length_a   1.000
_cell.length_b   1.000
_cell.length_c   1.000
_cell.angle_alpha   90.00
_cell.angle_beta   90.00
_cell.angle_gamma   90.00
#
_symmetry.space_group_name_H-M   'P 1'
#
loop_
_entity.id
_entity.type
_entity.pdbx_description
1 polymer ?
#
loop_
_entity_poly.entity_id
_entity_poly.type
_entity_poly.pdbx_seq_one_letter_code
_entity_poly.pdbx_strand_id
1 'polypeptide(L)'
;MKGREDHYSRSRYKLHGRDKIIDNYFISPTIYPLPGQNLNILNYFLRKDSMKQVEDNESMAKKKKVILYNQFESIPRQNKNYLIVAYTDVLGQPRFCSTSDKTIFGEQCPYSNCHYTCNHSLMSEANLLLMHKHDINMDKLPEIRDPNQIWLFWLDEANEDTPKYDKLHMNWTMSYKFSAEASLASYGITLLRQEPLSHNKFKNWINQNFKQRHNQAICNCQPKKRLQYYYQLRPYFPIVVRGKCIPSNESDPTQTSIEFGQKYFAQKFSLKNITGNKCDRNSNCEKNQLTTNKFYLAFESQTCSDYITEKFWRAFAHGTIPIVYGPSREHYLRIAPPNSFIYVDDYKNKEDLANHLFKIASNQTEYEKYHKWRQHYHVKYLAEDVDPYRFCELCYRLNTINDRIWYENMNDWFLEKCR
;
A
#
# COMPACT_ATOMS: atom_id res chain seq x y z
N MET A 1 8.09 -7.44 44.52
CA MET A 1 9.40 -7.51 43.84
C MET A 1 9.17 -7.81 42.36
N LYS A 2 9.59 -6.86 41.49
CA LYS A 2 9.89 -6.89 40.03
C LYS A 2 9.36 -8.11 39.22
N GLY A 3 8.55 -7.95 38.18
CA GLY A 3 8.69 -7.01 37.05
C GLY A 3 9.63 -7.62 35.99
N ARG A 4 9.09 -8.43 35.06
CA ARG A 4 9.81 -8.89 33.86
C ARG A 4 9.41 -7.99 32.69
N GLU A 5 10.32 -7.08 32.33
CA GLU A 5 10.28 -6.35 31.07
C GLU A 5 10.83 -7.25 29.97
N ASP A 6 10.03 -7.52 28.94
CA ASP A 6 10.46 -8.14 27.70
C ASP A 6 11.28 -7.14 26.89
N HIS A 7 12.60 -7.27 26.95
CA HIS A 7 13.54 -6.56 26.09
C HIS A 7 13.51 -7.11 24.67
N TYR A 8 12.65 -6.56 23.81
CA TYR A 8 12.83 -6.67 22.36
C TYR A 8 14.07 -5.85 21.95
N SER A 9 15.11 -6.58 21.56
CA SER A 9 16.37 -6.06 21.02
C SER A 9 16.10 -5.18 19.79
N ARG A 10 16.44 -3.89 19.89
CA ARG A 10 16.51 -2.94 18.78
C ARG A 10 17.71 -3.30 17.90
N SER A 11 17.54 -4.05 16.81
CA SER A 11 18.58 -4.16 15.79
C SER A 11 18.68 -2.84 15.00
N ARG A 12 19.65 -2.01 15.39
CA ARG A 12 20.13 -0.90 14.56
C ARG A 12 20.99 -1.50 13.46
N TYR A 13 20.46 -1.62 12.25
CA TYR A 13 21.28 -1.86 11.07
C TYR A 13 22.18 -0.63 10.84
N LYS A 14 23.44 -0.70 11.27
CA LYS A 14 24.49 0.26 10.92
C LYS A 14 25.05 -0.13 9.56
N LEU A 15 24.79 0.68 8.53
CA LEU A 15 25.54 0.62 7.28
C LEU A 15 26.89 1.33 7.50
N HIS A 16 28.00 0.63 7.27
CA HIS A 16 29.34 1.22 7.21
C HIS A 16 29.68 1.51 5.74
N GLY A 17 30.00 2.77 5.44
CA GLY A 17 30.42 3.22 4.11
C GLY A 17 30.03 4.67 3.88
N ARG A 18 30.93 5.47 3.30
CA ARG A 18 30.91 6.94 3.32
C ARG A 18 29.84 7.51 2.39
N ASP A 19 28.76 8.07 2.95
CA ASP A 19 27.93 9.12 2.35
C ASP A 19 27.17 9.88 3.46
N LYS A 20 27.76 11.00 3.93
CA LYS A 20 27.29 11.83 5.05
C LYS A 20 26.01 12.65 4.79
N ILE A 21 25.10 12.22 3.91
CA ILE A 21 23.90 13.00 3.54
C ILE A 21 22.58 12.35 4.00
N ILE A 22 22.57 11.10 4.49
CA ILE A 22 21.31 10.35 4.77
C ILE A 22 21.12 10.03 6.27
N ASP A 23 21.81 10.71 7.18
CA ASP A 23 21.88 10.32 8.61
C ASP A 23 20.61 10.55 9.47
N ASN A 24 19.42 10.77 8.89
CA ASN A 24 18.18 10.94 9.70
C ASN A 24 16.90 10.35 9.10
N TYR A 25 16.97 9.55 8.04
CA TYR A 25 15.80 8.89 7.48
C TYR A 25 15.97 7.37 7.57
N PHE A 26 15.14 6.70 8.38
CA PHE A 26 14.96 5.26 8.28
C PHE A 26 14.59 4.94 6.82
N ILE A 27 15.48 4.23 6.12
CA ILE A 27 15.27 3.89 4.71
C ILE A 27 14.32 2.70 4.67
N SER A 28 13.08 3.00 4.32
CA SER A 28 12.03 2.01 4.14
C SER A 28 12.50 0.94 3.12
N PRO A 29 12.23 -0.35 3.38
CA PRO A 29 12.55 -1.45 2.49
C PRO A 29 11.89 -1.36 1.11
N THR A 30 10.82 -0.57 0.96
CA THR A 30 10.09 -0.45 -0.30
C THR A 30 10.18 0.93 -0.96
N ILE A 31 11.06 1.83 -0.49
CA ILE A 31 11.41 3.04 -1.24
C ILE A 31 12.31 2.64 -2.41
N TYR A 32 11.94 3.04 -3.62
CA TYR A 32 12.65 2.66 -4.84
C TYR A 32 13.15 3.89 -5.64
N PRO A 33 14.38 3.93 -6.15
CA PRO A 33 15.55 3.20 -5.68
C PRO A 33 16.01 3.69 -4.31
N LEU A 34 16.87 2.90 -3.67
CA LEU A 34 17.38 3.26 -2.35
C LEU A 34 18.34 4.46 -2.47
N PRO A 35 18.31 5.40 -1.50
CA PRO A 35 19.29 6.47 -1.42
C PRO A 35 20.73 5.92 -1.46
N GLY A 36 21.58 6.47 -2.33
CA GLY A 36 22.98 6.05 -2.48
C GLY A 36 23.20 4.77 -3.29
N GLN A 37 22.16 4.17 -3.88
CA GLN A 37 22.30 3.05 -4.81
C GLN A 37 21.96 3.45 -6.25
N ASN A 38 22.56 2.76 -7.22
CA ASN A 38 22.18 2.89 -8.62
C ASN A 38 20.67 2.66 -8.79
N LEU A 39 20.04 3.42 -9.70
CA LEU A 39 18.60 3.45 -9.99
C LEU A 39 18.12 2.13 -10.65
N ASN A 40 18.31 0.97 -10.00
CA ASN A 40 18.03 -0.34 -10.56
C ASN A 40 17.04 -1.12 -9.67
N ILE A 41 15.91 -1.52 -10.25
CA ILE A 41 14.84 -2.30 -9.63
C ILE A 41 15.30 -3.66 -9.11
N LEU A 42 16.37 -4.22 -9.69
CA LEU A 42 16.98 -5.46 -9.22
C LEU A 42 17.44 -5.37 -7.75
N ASN A 43 17.96 -4.21 -7.32
CA ASN A 43 18.37 -4.02 -5.92
C ASN A 43 17.19 -4.11 -4.96
N TYR A 44 16.01 -3.62 -5.37
CA TYR A 44 14.80 -3.78 -4.58
C TYR A 44 14.42 -5.26 -4.49
N PHE A 45 14.45 -6.00 -5.61
CA PHE A 45 14.09 -7.42 -5.62
C PHE A 45 14.99 -8.24 -4.68
N LEU A 46 16.32 -8.07 -4.79
CA LEU A 46 17.27 -8.76 -3.90
C LEU A 46 17.04 -8.44 -2.42
N ARG A 47 16.72 -7.19 -2.09
CA ARG A 47 16.40 -6.80 -0.70
C ARG A 47 15.08 -7.41 -0.24
N LYS A 48 14.05 -7.36 -1.08
CA LYS A 48 12.76 -7.98 -0.76
C LYS A 48 12.97 -9.47 -0.47
N ASP A 49 13.79 -10.17 -1.24
CA ASP A 49 14.05 -11.60 -1.07
C ASP A 49 14.63 -11.92 0.31
N SER A 50 15.64 -11.14 0.73
CA SER A 50 16.24 -11.29 2.06
C SER A 50 15.23 -11.11 3.20
N MET A 51 14.24 -10.22 3.03
CA MET A 51 13.24 -9.93 4.05
C MET A 51 12.08 -10.93 3.99
N LYS A 52 11.66 -11.28 2.78
CA LYS A 52 10.61 -12.26 2.50
C LYS A 52 10.97 -13.62 3.09
N GLN A 53 12.24 -14.02 3.07
CA GLN A 53 12.71 -15.26 3.69
C GLN A 53 12.31 -15.38 5.17
N VAL A 54 12.32 -14.27 5.92
CA VAL A 54 11.91 -14.27 7.34
C VAL A 54 10.41 -14.57 7.49
N GLU A 55 9.57 -13.93 6.68
CA GLU A 55 8.12 -14.16 6.70
C GLU A 55 7.72 -15.52 6.12
N ASP A 56 8.45 -16.02 5.12
CA ASP A 56 8.28 -17.36 4.57
C ASP A 56 8.59 -18.41 5.65
N ASN A 57 9.67 -18.24 6.42
CA ASN A 57 10.00 -19.13 7.53
C ASN A 57 8.90 -19.16 8.61
N GLU A 58 8.34 -18.00 8.97
CA GLU A 58 7.18 -17.93 9.88
C GLU A 58 5.96 -18.65 9.29
N SER A 59 5.70 -18.48 7.99
CA SER A 59 4.56 -19.09 7.30
C SER A 59 4.67 -20.62 7.19
N MET A 60 5.88 -21.12 6.90
CA MET A 60 6.18 -22.56 6.89
C MET A 60 6.04 -23.18 8.27
N ALA A 61 6.54 -22.53 9.32
CA ALA A 61 6.39 -23.00 10.70
C ALA A 61 4.92 -23.12 11.12
N LYS A 62 4.04 -22.28 10.55
CA LYS A 62 2.58 -22.31 10.77
C LYS A 62 1.81 -23.18 9.77
N LYS A 63 2.49 -23.95 8.90
CA LYS A 63 1.88 -24.82 7.86
C LYS A 63 0.90 -24.09 6.94
N LYS A 64 1.25 -22.85 6.58
CA LYS A 64 0.44 -22.04 5.64
C LYS A 64 0.98 -22.13 4.22
N LYS A 65 2.29 -22.30 4.11
CA LYS A 65 3.06 -22.31 2.88
C LYS A 65 4.08 -23.43 2.95
N VAL A 66 4.31 -24.08 1.82
CA VAL A 66 5.39 -25.05 1.66
C VAL A 66 6.34 -24.54 0.61
N ILE A 67 7.63 -24.62 0.91
CA ILE A 67 8.72 -24.26 0.02
C ILE A 67 9.69 -25.43 0.01
N LEU A 68 9.81 -26.08 -1.15
CA LEU A 68 10.86 -27.06 -1.39
C LEU A 68 11.99 -26.37 -2.14
N TYR A 69 13.04 -26.03 -1.41
CA TYR A 69 14.24 -25.41 -1.97
C TYR A 69 14.93 -26.34 -2.94
N ASN A 70 15.23 -25.85 -4.13
CA ASN A 70 16.00 -26.61 -5.09
C ASN A 70 17.50 -26.40 -4.82
N GLN A 71 18.20 -27.46 -4.39
CA GLN A 71 19.64 -27.39 -4.02
C GLN A 71 20.60 -27.37 -5.22
N PHE A 72 20.09 -27.53 -6.45
CA PHE A 72 20.93 -27.43 -7.64
C PHE A 72 21.15 -25.94 -7.99
N GLU A 73 22.41 -25.52 -8.05
CA GLU A 73 22.80 -24.18 -8.48
C GLU A 73 22.07 -23.82 -9.78
N SER A 74 21.23 -22.80 -9.69
CA SER A 74 20.51 -22.26 -10.83
C SER A 74 21.53 -21.69 -11.81
N ILE A 75 21.85 -22.41 -12.87
CA ILE A 75 22.39 -21.78 -14.08
C ILE A 75 21.36 -20.70 -14.45
N PRO A 76 21.75 -19.41 -14.55
CA PRO A 76 20.84 -18.37 -14.99
C PRO A 76 20.22 -18.84 -16.30
N ARG A 77 18.88 -18.96 -16.36
CA ARG A 77 18.17 -19.34 -17.58
C ARG A 77 18.17 -18.17 -18.57
N GLN A 78 19.35 -17.67 -18.94
CA GLN A 78 19.56 -16.51 -19.79
C GLN A 78 18.97 -16.67 -21.20
N ASN A 79 18.43 -17.84 -21.56
CA ASN A 79 17.85 -18.13 -22.88
C ASN A 79 16.43 -18.74 -22.86
N LYS A 80 15.72 -18.76 -21.72
CA LYS A 80 14.33 -19.27 -21.69
C LYS A 80 13.34 -18.11 -21.80
N ASN A 81 12.39 -18.19 -22.72
CA ASN A 81 11.25 -17.28 -22.76
C ASN A 81 10.15 -17.80 -21.83
N TYR A 82 9.46 -16.89 -21.15
CA TYR A 82 8.38 -17.20 -20.24
C TYR A 82 7.05 -16.66 -20.75
N LEU A 83 6.06 -17.53 -20.87
CA LEU A 83 4.71 -17.14 -21.24
C LEU A 83 3.81 -17.08 -20.00
N ILE A 84 3.23 -15.91 -19.76
CA ILE A 84 2.20 -15.65 -18.75
C ILE A 84 0.86 -15.54 -19.46
N VAL A 85 -0.08 -16.43 -19.14
CA VAL A 85 -1.45 -16.38 -19.67
C VAL A 85 -2.39 -15.90 -18.57
N ALA A 86 -3.15 -14.85 -18.85
CA ALA A 86 -4.30 -14.48 -18.03
C ALA A 86 -5.36 -15.57 -18.18
N TYR A 87 -5.56 -16.35 -17.13
CA TYR A 87 -6.54 -17.43 -17.12
C TYR A 87 -7.95 -16.92 -16.82
N THR A 88 -8.04 -15.85 -16.04
CA THR A 88 -9.29 -15.13 -15.79
C THR A 88 -9.14 -13.67 -16.23
N ASP A 89 -10.28 -13.02 -16.46
CA ASP A 89 -10.36 -11.56 -16.44
C ASP A 89 -9.93 -11.01 -15.07
N VAL A 90 -9.70 -9.70 -15.00
CA VAL A 90 -9.42 -8.99 -13.74
C VAL A 90 -10.55 -7.98 -13.51
N LEU A 91 -11.42 -8.28 -12.55
CA LEU A 91 -12.64 -7.53 -12.26
C LEU A 91 -13.58 -7.48 -13.47
N GLY A 92 -13.76 -8.62 -14.14
CA GLY A 92 -14.61 -8.79 -15.32
C GLY A 92 -14.15 -8.04 -16.56
N GLN A 93 -12.86 -7.66 -16.62
CA GLN A 93 -12.28 -6.99 -17.79
C GLN A 93 -11.01 -7.72 -18.28
N PRO A 94 -10.80 -7.80 -19.61
CA PRO A 94 -9.62 -8.39 -20.23
C PRO A 94 -8.41 -7.45 -20.07
N ARG A 95 -7.90 -7.34 -18.84
CA ARG A 95 -6.86 -6.39 -18.47
C ARG A 95 -5.55 -6.72 -19.16
N PHE A 96 -4.93 -5.70 -19.74
CA PHE A 96 -3.65 -5.76 -20.48
C PHE A 96 -3.64 -6.56 -21.79
N CYS A 97 -4.76 -7.13 -22.24
CA CYS A 97 -4.78 -7.99 -23.44
C CYS A 97 -4.41 -7.28 -24.74
N SER A 98 -4.55 -5.95 -24.80
CA SER A 98 -4.14 -5.11 -25.93
C SER A 98 -2.93 -4.24 -25.61
N THR A 99 -2.21 -4.56 -24.54
CA THR A 99 -1.06 -3.78 -24.04
C THR A 99 0.23 -4.50 -24.40
N SER A 100 1.26 -3.76 -24.82
CA SER A 100 2.55 -4.36 -25.16
C SER A 100 3.29 -4.85 -23.92
N ASP A 101 4.10 -5.91 -24.06
CA ASP A 101 4.95 -6.41 -22.97
C ASP A 101 5.83 -5.30 -22.36
N LYS A 102 6.40 -4.42 -23.18
CA LYS A 102 7.20 -3.28 -22.71
C LYS A 102 6.43 -2.39 -21.72
N THR A 103 5.13 -2.23 -21.92
CA THR A 103 4.26 -1.44 -21.05
C THR A 103 3.84 -2.25 -19.81
N ILE A 104 3.52 -3.54 -19.99
CA ILE A 104 3.09 -4.44 -18.91
C ILE A 104 4.22 -4.66 -17.90
N PHE A 105 5.44 -4.94 -18.35
CA PHE A 105 6.59 -5.19 -17.47
C PHE A 105 7.37 -3.92 -17.15
N GLY A 106 7.16 -2.84 -17.89
CA GLY A 106 7.83 -1.56 -17.70
C GLY A 106 9.26 -1.51 -18.24
N GLU A 107 9.67 -0.33 -18.71
CA GLU A 107 10.95 -0.14 -19.39
C GLU A 107 12.18 -0.33 -18.49
N GLN A 108 11.98 -0.23 -17.17
CA GLN A 108 13.06 -0.38 -16.18
C GLN A 108 13.26 -1.84 -15.76
N CYS A 109 12.48 -2.78 -16.31
CA CYS A 109 12.61 -4.18 -15.94
C CYS A 109 13.92 -4.78 -16.47
N PRO A 110 14.72 -5.47 -15.64
CA PRO A 110 15.98 -6.07 -16.07
C PRO A 110 15.80 -7.31 -16.96
N TYR A 111 14.57 -7.79 -17.13
CA TYR A 111 14.24 -8.95 -17.94
C TYR A 111 13.24 -8.56 -19.04
N SER A 112 13.52 -9.03 -20.26
CA SER A 112 12.69 -8.80 -21.46
C SER A 112 12.17 -10.08 -22.09
N ASN A 113 12.39 -11.23 -21.45
CA ASN A 113 12.04 -12.57 -21.92
C ASN A 113 10.70 -13.08 -21.37
N CYS A 114 9.84 -12.20 -20.86
CA CYS A 114 8.49 -12.54 -20.41
C CYS A 114 7.45 -11.93 -21.34
N HIS A 115 6.46 -12.74 -21.69
CA HIS A 115 5.36 -12.38 -22.57
C HIS A 115 4.04 -12.57 -21.85
N TYR A 116 3.15 -11.58 -21.94
CA TYR A 116 1.81 -11.66 -21.39
C TYR A 116 0.78 -11.80 -22.51
N THR A 117 -0.20 -12.68 -22.32
CA THR A 117 -1.30 -12.83 -23.27
C THR A 117 -2.59 -13.23 -22.57
N CYS A 118 -3.71 -12.89 -23.22
CA CYS A 118 -5.04 -13.37 -22.85
C CYS A 118 -5.54 -14.42 -23.83
N ASN A 119 -4.69 -14.90 -24.75
CA ASN A 119 -5.07 -15.95 -25.67
C ASN A 119 -5.07 -17.30 -24.96
N HIS A 120 -6.26 -17.78 -24.62
CA HIS A 120 -6.46 -19.06 -23.94
C HIS A 120 -5.98 -20.26 -24.76
N SER A 121 -5.81 -20.14 -26.09
CA SER A 121 -5.27 -21.24 -26.91
C SER A 121 -3.82 -21.59 -26.56
N LEU A 122 -3.10 -20.69 -25.88
CA LEU A 122 -1.71 -20.88 -25.46
C LEU A 122 -1.59 -21.38 -24.00
N MET A 123 -2.71 -21.72 -23.35
CA MET A 123 -2.71 -22.15 -21.94
C MET A 123 -1.84 -23.37 -21.69
N SER A 124 -1.77 -24.34 -22.60
CA SER A 124 -0.92 -25.54 -22.43
C SER A 124 0.59 -25.23 -22.53
N GLU A 125 0.95 -24.12 -23.16
CA GLU A 125 2.35 -23.67 -23.31
C GLU A 125 2.76 -22.68 -22.22
N ALA A 126 1.80 -22.16 -21.46
CA ALA A 126 2.03 -21.16 -20.43
C ALA A 126 3.01 -21.70 -19.37
N ASN A 127 3.93 -20.86 -18.92
CA ASN A 127 4.73 -21.14 -17.73
C ASN A 127 4.00 -20.70 -16.46
N LEU A 128 3.13 -19.70 -16.57
CA LEU A 128 2.35 -19.17 -15.47
C LEU A 128 0.92 -18.87 -15.94
N LEU A 129 -0.06 -19.37 -15.19
CA LEU A 129 -1.48 -19.04 -15.33
C LEU A 129 -1.86 -18.05 -14.23
N LEU A 130 -2.25 -16.85 -14.63
CA LEU A 130 -2.64 -15.79 -13.70
C LEU A 130 -4.16 -15.82 -13.49
N MET A 131 -4.57 -15.96 -12.23
CA MET A 131 -5.97 -16.14 -11.84
C MET A 131 -6.35 -15.06 -10.82
N HIS A 132 -7.25 -14.17 -11.20
CA HIS A 132 -7.77 -13.15 -10.31
C HIS A 132 -8.97 -13.68 -9.52
N LYS A 133 -8.87 -13.63 -8.18
CA LYS A 133 -9.79 -14.28 -7.24
C LYS A 133 -11.27 -14.09 -7.57
N HIS A 134 -11.69 -12.88 -7.92
CA HIS A 134 -13.11 -12.55 -8.14
C HIS A 134 -13.68 -13.16 -9.42
N ASP A 135 -12.82 -13.54 -10.37
CA ASP A 135 -13.20 -14.03 -11.70
C ASP A 135 -12.97 -15.53 -11.84
N ILE A 136 -12.42 -16.20 -10.80
CA ILE A 136 -12.26 -17.65 -10.77
C ILE A 136 -13.64 -18.33 -10.72
N ASN A 137 -13.94 -19.09 -11.76
CA ASN A 137 -15.04 -20.04 -11.77
C ASN A 137 -14.51 -21.46 -11.48
N MET A 138 -14.85 -22.00 -10.30
CA MET A 138 -14.38 -23.32 -9.85
C MET A 138 -14.82 -24.47 -10.77
N ASP A 139 -15.95 -24.32 -11.47
CA ASP A 139 -16.50 -25.35 -12.36
C ASP A 139 -15.82 -25.36 -13.75
N LYS A 140 -15.03 -24.33 -14.06
CA LYS A 140 -14.35 -24.17 -15.35
C LYS A 140 -12.84 -24.44 -15.30
N LEU A 141 -12.34 -24.88 -14.15
CA LEU A 141 -10.92 -25.15 -13.96
C LEU A 141 -10.43 -26.34 -14.79
N PRO A 142 -9.15 -26.38 -15.19
CA PRO A 142 -8.60 -27.53 -15.91
C PRO A 142 -8.72 -28.79 -15.04
N GLU A 143 -9.24 -29.88 -15.61
CA GLU A 143 -9.38 -31.17 -14.90
C GLU A 143 -8.02 -31.75 -14.49
N ILE A 144 -6.99 -31.52 -15.30
CA ILE A 144 -5.62 -31.97 -15.07
C ILE A 144 -4.71 -30.75 -14.99
N ARG A 145 -3.95 -30.67 -13.90
CA ARG A 145 -2.93 -29.64 -13.71
C ARG A 145 -1.58 -30.11 -14.24
N ASP A 146 -0.96 -29.33 -15.12
CA ASP A 146 0.43 -29.53 -15.49
C ASP A 146 1.35 -29.14 -14.31
N PRO A 147 2.18 -30.07 -13.78
CA PRO A 147 3.07 -29.80 -12.65
C PRO A 147 4.18 -28.79 -12.95
N ASN A 148 4.43 -28.46 -14.23
CA ASN A 148 5.41 -27.46 -14.63
C ASN A 148 4.82 -26.04 -14.74
N GLN A 149 3.51 -25.90 -14.62
CA GLN A 149 2.84 -24.60 -14.67
C GLN A 149 2.67 -24.01 -13.28
N ILE A 150 3.03 -22.73 -13.16
CA ILE A 150 2.78 -21.95 -11.95
C ILE A 150 1.34 -21.44 -12.02
N TRP A 151 0.49 -21.85 -11.09
CA TRP A 151 -0.79 -21.17 -10.88
C TRP A 151 -0.59 -20.02 -9.90
N LEU A 152 -0.84 -18.82 -10.37
CA LEU A 152 -0.70 -17.59 -9.59
C LEU A 152 -2.07 -17.07 -9.17
N PHE A 153 -2.24 -16.88 -7.87
CA PHE A 153 -3.46 -16.32 -7.28
C PHE A 153 -3.29 -14.81 -7.05
N TRP A 154 -4.08 -14.00 -7.78
CA TRP A 154 -4.12 -12.55 -7.60
C TRP A 154 -5.30 -12.15 -6.71
N LEU A 155 -4.98 -11.62 -5.54
CA LEU A 155 -5.95 -11.03 -4.60
C LEU A 155 -5.36 -9.78 -3.92
N ASP A 156 -5.95 -8.62 -4.21
CA ASP A 156 -5.55 -7.36 -3.57
C ASP A 156 -6.43 -7.02 -2.34
N GLU A 157 -7.53 -7.72 -2.09
CA GLU A 157 -8.42 -7.39 -0.97
C GLU A 157 -8.14 -8.21 0.30
N ALA A 158 -8.25 -7.57 1.45
CA ALA A 158 -8.13 -8.20 2.76
C ALA A 158 -9.46 -8.76 3.26
N ASN A 159 -9.38 -9.83 4.08
CA ASN A 159 -10.54 -10.48 4.70
C ASN A 159 -11.59 -11.00 3.71
N GLU A 160 -11.10 -11.49 2.57
CA GLU A 160 -11.90 -12.21 1.59
C GLU A 160 -11.89 -13.71 1.91
N ASP A 161 -13.06 -14.34 1.82
CA ASP A 161 -13.20 -15.79 2.02
C ASP A 161 -12.47 -16.55 0.90
N THR A 162 -11.41 -17.26 1.29
CA THR A 162 -10.56 -18.04 0.39
C THR A 162 -10.41 -19.55 0.66
N PRO A 163 -10.98 -20.20 1.70
CA PRO A 163 -10.78 -21.63 1.97
C PRO A 163 -11.13 -22.55 0.78
N LYS A 164 -12.13 -22.16 -0.04
CA LYS A 164 -12.50 -22.94 -1.23
C LYS A 164 -11.38 -23.05 -2.27
N TYR A 165 -10.44 -22.10 -2.27
CA TYR A 165 -9.29 -22.11 -3.18
C TYR A 165 -8.09 -22.89 -2.63
N ASP A 166 -8.06 -23.26 -1.34
CA ASP A 166 -6.97 -24.05 -0.75
C ASP A 166 -6.80 -25.40 -1.48
N LYS A 167 -7.90 -25.96 -1.96
CA LYS A 167 -7.94 -27.19 -2.78
C LYS A 167 -7.22 -27.04 -4.13
N LEU A 168 -6.99 -25.81 -4.59
CA LEU A 168 -6.32 -25.54 -5.85
C LEU A 168 -4.80 -25.57 -5.73
N HIS A 169 -4.26 -25.63 -4.50
CA HIS A 169 -2.81 -25.69 -4.25
C HIS A 169 -2.05 -24.66 -5.11
N MET A 170 -2.45 -23.39 -5.01
CA MET A 170 -1.85 -22.31 -5.78
C MET A 170 -0.34 -22.25 -5.51
N ASN A 171 0.45 -21.98 -6.55
CA ASN A 171 1.90 -21.93 -6.41
C ASN A 171 2.34 -20.59 -5.87
N TRP A 172 1.97 -19.51 -6.56
CA TRP A 172 2.42 -18.15 -6.30
C TRP A 172 1.25 -17.25 -5.95
N THR A 173 1.52 -16.16 -5.23
CA THR A 173 0.53 -15.10 -4.99
C THR A 173 1.00 -13.76 -5.55
N MET A 174 0.05 -12.98 -6.07
CA MET A 174 0.21 -11.56 -6.32
C MET A 174 -0.80 -10.78 -5.46
N SER A 175 -0.29 -9.96 -4.55
CA SER A 175 -1.12 -9.34 -3.51
C SER A 175 -0.44 -8.15 -2.83
N TYR A 176 -1.17 -7.43 -1.98
CA TYR A 176 -0.66 -6.44 -1.04
C TYR A 176 0.31 -7.01 0.00
N LYS A 177 0.27 -8.31 0.31
CA LYS A 177 1.15 -8.90 1.32
C LYS A 177 2.61 -8.86 0.89
N PHE A 178 3.48 -8.39 1.77
CA PHE A 178 4.90 -8.24 1.44
C PHE A 178 5.54 -9.59 1.07
N SER A 179 5.13 -10.67 1.74
CA SER A 179 5.58 -12.04 1.48
C SER A 179 5.01 -12.71 0.23
N ALA A 180 4.16 -12.04 -0.56
CA ALA A 180 3.72 -12.55 -1.85
C ALA A 180 4.88 -12.60 -2.86
N GLU A 181 4.81 -13.52 -3.82
CA GLU A 181 5.80 -13.64 -4.90
C GLU A 181 5.87 -12.36 -5.76
N ALA A 182 4.73 -11.69 -5.94
CA ALA A 182 4.68 -10.31 -6.45
C ALA A 182 3.81 -9.41 -5.55
N SER A 183 4.40 -8.33 -5.05
CA SER A 183 3.67 -7.36 -4.22
C SER A 183 4.19 -5.93 -4.33
N LEU A 184 5.30 -5.72 -5.04
CA LEU A 184 5.89 -4.40 -5.19
C LEU A 184 4.88 -3.42 -5.77
N ALA A 185 4.68 -2.29 -5.10
CA ALA A 185 3.82 -1.21 -5.58
C ALA A 185 2.31 -1.54 -5.72
N SER A 186 1.81 -2.58 -5.06
CA SER A 186 0.41 -3.05 -5.21
C SER A 186 -0.68 -1.96 -5.20
N TYR A 187 -0.51 -0.93 -4.36
CA TYR A 187 -1.39 0.23 -4.30
C TYR A 187 -0.68 1.58 -4.50
N GLY A 188 0.63 1.55 -4.59
CA GLY A 188 1.47 2.73 -4.63
C GLY A 188 2.90 2.47 -4.24
N ILE A 189 3.77 3.38 -4.66
CA ILE A 189 5.20 3.31 -4.43
C ILE A 189 5.78 4.71 -4.21
N THR A 190 6.68 4.79 -3.24
CA THR A 190 7.48 6.00 -2.99
C THR A 190 8.79 5.89 -3.75
N LEU A 191 9.03 6.84 -4.64
CA LEU A 191 10.15 6.81 -5.56
C LEU A 191 11.20 7.88 -5.27
N LEU A 192 12.48 7.52 -5.20
CA LEU A 192 13.58 8.50 -5.13
C LEU A 192 13.60 9.33 -6.42
N ARG A 193 13.75 10.64 -6.26
CA ARG A 193 13.95 11.57 -7.38
C ARG A 193 15.36 11.41 -7.89
N GLN A 194 15.50 11.34 -9.21
CA GLN A 194 16.80 11.46 -9.87
C GLN A 194 17.46 12.80 -9.47
N GLU A 195 16.67 13.88 -9.47
CA GLU A 195 17.08 15.22 -9.05
C GLU A 195 16.28 15.68 -7.83
N PRO A 196 16.88 15.71 -6.62
CA PRO A 196 16.23 16.25 -5.43
C PRO A 196 15.81 17.71 -5.59
N LEU A 197 14.70 18.09 -4.96
CA LEU A 197 14.25 19.48 -4.94
C LEU A 197 15.16 20.30 -4.02
N SER A 198 15.76 21.37 -4.59
CA SER A 198 16.47 22.38 -3.80
C SER A 198 15.55 22.99 -2.73
N HIS A 199 16.15 23.53 -1.65
CA HIS A 199 15.38 24.14 -0.56
C HIS A 199 14.39 25.19 -1.07
N ASN A 200 14.81 26.03 -2.02
CA ASN A 200 13.96 27.07 -2.61
C ASN A 200 12.83 26.49 -3.45
N LYS A 201 13.11 25.47 -4.29
CA LYS A 201 12.06 24.77 -5.08
C LYS A 201 11.03 24.12 -4.15
N PHE A 202 11.47 23.47 -3.09
CA PHE A 202 10.59 22.86 -2.09
C PHE A 202 9.75 23.91 -1.36
N LYS A 203 10.36 24.99 -0.86
CA LYS A 203 9.65 26.08 -0.17
C LYS A 203 8.60 26.74 -1.07
N ASN A 204 8.94 27.00 -2.33
CA ASN A 204 7.99 27.56 -3.29
C ASN A 204 6.83 26.60 -3.55
N TRP A 205 7.12 25.31 -3.75
CA TRP A 205 6.10 24.29 -3.96
C TRP A 205 5.16 24.15 -2.75
N ILE A 206 5.71 24.15 -1.53
CA ILE A 206 4.94 24.18 -0.29
C ILE A 206 4.06 25.43 -0.23
N ASN A 207 4.63 26.61 -0.46
CA ASN A 207 3.87 27.86 -0.38
C ASN A 207 2.71 27.90 -1.40
N GLN A 208 2.92 27.37 -2.61
CA GLN A 208 1.89 27.32 -3.64
C GLN A 208 0.80 26.28 -3.36
N ASN A 209 1.18 25.08 -2.90
CA ASN A 209 0.26 23.93 -2.82
C ASN A 209 -0.31 23.69 -1.41
N PHE A 210 0.25 24.32 -0.37
CA PHE A 210 0.00 23.94 1.03
C PHE A 210 -0.32 25.12 1.96
N LYS A 211 0.05 26.35 1.60
CA LYS A 211 -0.18 27.54 2.45
C LYS A 211 -1.66 27.85 2.70
N GLN A 212 -2.52 27.62 1.71
CA GLN A 212 -3.94 27.98 1.77
C GLN A 212 -4.87 26.79 2.06
N ARG A 213 -4.34 25.68 2.59
CA ARG A 213 -5.15 24.49 2.90
C ARG A 213 -5.98 24.68 4.16
N HIS A 214 -7.20 24.16 4.15
CA HIS A 214 -8.11 24.15 5.29
C HIS A 214 -7.54 23.32 6.46
N ASN A 215 -7.66 23.87 7.67
CA ASN A 215 -7.23 23.28 8.93
C ASN A 215 -8.20 22.20 9.43
N GLN A 216 -8.60 21.28 8.55
CA GLN A 216 -9.56 20.22 8.85
C GLN A 216 -9.11 18.89 8.26
N ALA A 217 -9.68 17.81 8.77
CA ALA A 217 -9.55 16.49 8.17
C ALA A 217 -10.74 16.19 7.25
N ILE A 218 -10.50 15.42 6.20
CA ILE A 218 -11.55 14.87 5.34
C ILE A 218 -11.62 13.36 5.49
N CYS A 219 -12.82 12.78 5.32
CA CYS A 219 -12.98 11.33 5.28
C CYS A 219 -14.07 10.86 4.31
N ASN A 220 -13.85 9.69 3.71
CA ASN A 220 -14.94 8.88 3.17
C ASN A 220 -15.51 8.02 4.31
N CYS A 221 -16.80 7.69 4.27
CA CYS A 221 -17.54 7.08 5.39
C CYS A 221 -17.34 5.57 5.57
N GLN A 222 -16.74 4.89 4.59
CA GLN A 222 -16.32 3.50 4.73
C GLN A 222 -14.82 3.46 5.01
N PRO A 223 -14.35 2.54 5.87
CA PRO A 223 -15.08 1.49 6.60
C PRO A 223 -15.82 1.96 7.88
N LYS A 224 -16.67 1.11 8.47
CA LYS A 224 -17.40 1.38 9.75
C LYS A 224 -16.49 1.89 10.88
N LYS A 225 -15.30 1.28 11.09
CA LYS A 225 -14.33 1.72 12.12
C LYS A 225 -13.91 3.18 11.93
N ARG A 226 -13.77 3.65 10.67
CA ARG A 226 -13.45 5.04 10.35
C ARG A 226 -14.58 5.99 10.74
N LEU A 227 -15.83 5.60 10.49
CA LEU A 227 -16.99 6.39 10.89
C LEU A 227 -17.12 6.48 12.42
N GLN A 228 -16.89 5.36 13.13
CA GLN A 228 -16.82 5.35 14.60
C GLN A 228 -15.73 6.29 15.12
N TYR A 229 -14.54 6.24 14.53
CA TYR A 229 -13.43 7.11 14.91
C TYR A 229 -13.73 8.58 14.64
N TYR A 230 -14.40 8.88 13.52
CA TYR A 230 -14.90 10.22 13.23
C TYR A 230 -15.78 10.75 14.36
N TYR A 231 -16.77 9.97 14.83
CA TYR A 231 -17.66 10.38 15.91
C TYR A 231 -16.91 10.68 17.22
N GLN A 232 -15.82 9.96 17.48
CA GLN A 232 -14.99 10.16 18.67
C GLN A 232 -14.01 11.34 18.57
N LEU A 233 -13.49 11.65 17.37
CA LEU A 233 -12.51 12.72 17.17
C LEU A 233 -13.18 14.07 16.87
N ARG A 234 -14.35 14.09 16.22
CA ARG A 234 -15.05 15.33 15.83
C ARG A 234 -15.36 16.30 16.99
N PRO A 235 -15.54 15.89 18.27
CA PRO A 235 -15.72 16.84 19.37
C PRO A 235 -14.45 17.61 19.69
N TYR A 236 -13.29 17.13 19.24
CA TYR A 236 -11.99 17.69 19.54
C TYR A 236 -11.31 18.33 18.32
N PHE A 237 -11.64 17.94 17.09
CA PHE A 237 -10.99 18.48 15.88
C PHE A 237 -11.98 18.56 14.71
N PRO A 238 -11.92 19.60 13.84
CA PRO A 238 -12.80 19.72 12.68
C PRO A 238 -12.57 18.62 11.63
N ILE A 239 -13.63 17.86 11.31
CA ILE A 239 -13.60 16.79 10.32
C ILE A 239 -14.82 16.91 9.39
N VAL A 240 -14.58 16.89 8.08
CA VAL A 240 -15.59 16.93 7.04
C VAL A 240 -15.75 15.55 6.42
N VAL A 241 -16.95 14.98 6.53
CA VAL A 241 -17.29 13.71 5.89
C VAL A 241 -17.82 14.01 4.49
N ARG A 242 -17.39 13.26 3.46
CA ARG A 242 -17.79 13.46 2.05
C ARG A 242 -18.29 12.19 1.35
N GLY A 243 -18.47 11.11 2.12
CA GLY A 243 -18.92 9.81 1.62
C GLY A 243 -20.45 9.63 1.58
N LYS A 244 -20.90 8.57 0.90
CA LYS A 244 -22.33 8.25 0.70
C LYS A 244 -23.11 7.91 1.98
N CYS A 245 -22.42 7.66 3.11
CA CYS A 245 -23.01 7.19 4.36
C CYS A 245 -23.40 8.31 5.33
N ILE A 246 -23.41 9.58 4.90
CA ILE A 246 -24.02 10.65 5.67
C ILE A 246 -25.50 10.68 5.29
N PRO A 247 -26.43 10.51 6.26
CA PRO A 247 -27.85 10.71 6.02
C PRO A 247 -28.10 12.15 5.56
N SER A 248 -28.98 12.33 4.57
CA SER A 248 -29.33 13.65 4.03
C SER A 248 -30.26 14.48 4.93
N ASN A 249 -30.63 13.99 6.12
CA ASN A 249 -31.68 14.60 6.94
C ASN A 249 -31.10 15.17 8.24
N GLU A 250 -31.49 16.42 8.53
CA GLU A 250 -31.12 17.24 9.70
C GLU A 250 -31.66 16.72 11.05
N SER A 251 -32.33 15.57 11.07
CA SER A 251 -32.99 15.00 12.25
C SER A 251 -32.13 13.95 12.97
N ASP A 252 -30.80 14.04 12.86
CA ASP A 252 -29.90 13.26 13.70
C ASP A 252 -29.69 14.00 15.04
N PRO A 253 -29.99 13.41 16.22
CA PRO A 253 -29.69 14.02 17.53
C PRO A 253 -28.18 14.29 17.73
N THR A 254 -27.31 13.78 16.85
CA THR A 254 -25.91 14.19 16.81
C THR A 254 -25.67 15.58 16.19
N GLN A 255 -26.63 16.17 15.47
CA GLN A 255 -26.54 17.49 14.85
C GLN A 255 -26.31 18.60 15.89
N THR A 256 -26.90 18.49 17.09
CA THR A 256 -26.75 19.48 18.18
C THR A 256 -25.35 19.44 18.81
N SER A 257 -24.77 18.24 18.96
CA SER A 257 -23.38 18.06 19.41
C SER A 257 -22.36 18.47 18.34
N ILE A 258 -22.72 18.25 17.07
CA ILE A 258 -21.99 18.77 15.89
C ILE A 258 -22.00 20.29 15.94
N GLU A 259 -23.15 20.94 16.12
CA GLU A 259 -23.26 22.40 16.20
C GLU A 259 -22.47 22.98 17.37
N PHE A 260 -22.47 22.35 18.55
CA PHE A 260 -21.73 22.88 19.70
C PHE A 260 -20.21 22.78 19.52
N GLY A 261 -19.71 21.61 19.09
CA GLY A 261 -18.29 21.42 18.76
C GLY A 261 -17.86 22.29 17.58
N GLN A 262 -18.65 22.32 16.51
CA GLN A 262 -18.40 23.18 15.35
C GLN A 262 -18.49 24.66 15.70
N LYS A 263 -19.37 25.10 16.60
CA LYS A 263 -19.48 26.50 17.05
C LYS A 263 -18.30 26.89 17.93
N TYR A 264 -17.88 26.02 18.87
CA TYR A 264 -16.65 26.22 19.63
C TYR A 264 -15.43 26.36 18.71
N PHE A 265 -15.30 25.48 17.71
CA PHE A 265 -14.18 25.53 16.78
C PHE A 265 -14.30 26.63 15.72
N ALA A 266 -15.50 26.95 15.23
CA ALA A 266 -15.73 28.04 14.28
C ALA A 266 -15.45 29.40 14.93
N GLN A 267 -15.81 29.58 16.21
CA GLN A 267 -15.46 30.77 16.98
C GLN A 267 -13.96 30.85 17.28
N LYS A 268 -13.35 29.73 17.67
CA LYS A 268 -11.91 29.67 17.99
C LYS A 268 -11.00 29.78 16.76
N PHE A 269 -11.48 29.40 15.57
CA PHE A 269 -10.64 29.21 14.37
C PHE A 269 -11.18 29.81 13.06
N SER A 270 -12.23 30.64 13.11
CA SER A 270 -12.82 31.32 11.93
C SER A 270 -13.20 30.36 10.78
N LEU A 271 -13.70 29.17 11.12
CA LEU A 271 -14.10 28.16 10.14
C LEU A 271 -15.48 28.50 9.55
N LYS A 272 -15.61 28.53 8.22
CA LYS A 272 -16.91 28.67 7.51
C LYS A 272 -17.57 27.29 7.34
N ASN A 273 -18.88 27.22 7.63
CA ASN A 273 -19.84 26.13 7.41
C ASN A 273 -19.26 24.77 6.99
N ILE A 274 -19.23 23.82 7.92
CA ILE A 274 -18.84 22.42 7.70
C ILE A 274 -20.06 21.65 7.16
N THR A 275 -20.50 21.98 5.96
CA THR A 275 -21.43 21.15 5.19
C THR A 275 -20.78 20.74 3.89
N GLY A 276 -21.05 19.51 3.45
CA GLY A 276 -20.32 18.94 2.34
C GLY A 276 -21.14 18.07 1.43
N ASN A 277 -21.24 18.50 0.17
CA ASN A 277 -21.76 17.68 -0.92
C ASN A 277 -20.97 16.36 -1.04
N LYS A 278 -21.68 15.28 -1.38
CA LYS A 278 -21.11 13.95 -1.63
C LYS A 278 -20.06 14.02 -2.74
N CYS A 279 -18.91 13.35 -2.55
CA CYS A 279 -17.91 13.18 -3.60
C CYS A 279 -17.81 11.69 -4.00
N ASP A 280 -17.88 11.40 -5.29
CA ASP A 280 -17.58 10.06 -5.80
C ASP A 280 -16.07 9.77 -5.81
N ARG A 281 -15.72 8.49 -5.71
CA ARG A 281 -14.32 8.02 -5.81
C ARG A 281 -13.76 8.35 -7.19
N ASN A 282 -12.50 8.78 -7.25
CA ASN A 282 -11.81 9.24 -8.47
C ASN A 282 -12.40 10.48 -9.15
N SER A 283 -13.35 11.17 -8.51
CA SER A 283 -13.93 12.39 -9.06
C SER A 283 -13.02 13.61 -8.84
N ASN A 284 -13.23 14.65 -9.64
CA ASN A 284 -12.63 15.97 -9.39
C ASN A 284 -13.01 16.52 -8.01
N CYS A 285 -14.18 16.16 -7.47
CA CYS A 285 -14.59 16.50 -6.10
C CYS A 285 -13.62 15.90 -5.08
N GLU A 286 -13.36 14.58 -5.15
CA GLU A 286 -12.42 13.91 -4.23
C GLU A 286 -11.01 14.50 -4.34
N LYS A 287 -10.52 14.69 -5.58
CA LYS A 287 -9.22 15.32 -5.83
C LYS A 287 -9.13 16.70 -5.19
N ASN A 288 -10.13 17.55 -5.41
CA ASN A 288 -10.19 18.88 -4.81
C ASN A 288 -10.19 18.81 -3.27
N GLN A 289 -10.88 17.85 -2.66
CA GLN A 289 -10.83 17.67 -1.21
C GLN A 289 -9.41 17.30 -0.75
N LEU A 290 -8.74 16.37 -1.42
CA LEU A 290 -7.39 15.95 -1.07
C LEU A 290 -6.31 17.04 -1.28
N THR A 291 -6.56 18.02 -2.15
CA THR A 291 -5.63 19.13 -2.40
C THR A 291 -5.92 20.39 -1.59
N THR A 292 -7.14 20.57 -1.09
CA THR A 292 -7.54 21.77 -0.32
C THR A 292 -7.49 21.59 1.19
N ASN A 293 -7.35 20.36 1.69
CA ASN A 293 -7.33 20.08 3.14
C ASN A 293 -5.94 19.65 3.62
N LYS A 294 -5.64 19.89 4.90
CA LYS A 294 -4.35 19.49 5.49
C LYS A 294 -4.28 18.01 5.84
N PHE A 295 -5.39 17.40 6.25
CA PHE A 295 -5.41 16.02 6.75
C PHE A 295 -6.45 15.16 6.03
N TYR A 296 -6.19 13.86 5.95
CA TYR A 296 -7.14 12.86 5.46
C TYR A 296 -7.13 11.63 6.36
N LEU A 297 -8.31 11.16 6.77
CA LEU A 297 -8.47 9.91 7.53
C LEU A 297 -8.34 8.70 6.58
N ALA A 298 -7.10 8.27 6.34
CA ALA A 298 -6.71 7.14 5.51
C ALA A 298 -6.83 5.80 6.28
N PHE A 299 -8.00 5.50 6.83
CA PHE A 299 -8.18 4.28 7.62
C PHE A 299 -8.48 3.09 6.75
N GLU A 300 -7.84 1.96 7.00
CA GLU A 300 -8.08 0.74 6.27
C GLU A 300 -9.29 -0.01 6.79
N SER A 301 -9.95 -0.74 5.87
CA SER A 301 -11.12 -1.56 6.17
C SER A 301 -10.82 -2.67 7.15
N GLN A 302 -9.58 -3.17 7.11
CA GLN A 302 -9.09 -4.24 7.96
C GLN A 302 -7.72 -3.88 8.53
N THR A 303 -7.40 -4.41 9.70
CA THR A 303 -6.08 -4.23 10.32
C THR A 303 -5.18 -5.43 10.05
N CYS A 304 -5.02 -5.78 8.78
CA CYS A 304 -4.17 -6.90 8.33
C CYS A 304 -2.73 -6.44 8.04
N SER A 305 -1.74 -7.34 8.22
CA SER A 305 -0.34 -7.03 7.86
C SER A 305 -0.21 -6.58 6.40
N ASP A 306 0.61 -5.56 6.16
CA ASP A 306 0.88 -4.94 4.85
C ASP A 306 -0.32 -4.37 4.09
N TYR A 307 -1.55 -4.48 4.59
CA TYR A 307 -2.75 -3.98 3.91
C TYR A 307 -2.84 -2.45 4.04
N ILE A 308 -2.14 -1.75 3.16
CA ILE A 308 -2.14 -0.29 3.06
C ILE A 308 -2.48 0.09 1.61
N THR A 309 -3.68 0.63 1.43
CA THR A 309 -4.31 0.69 0.11
C THR A 309 -4.27 2.09 -0.50
N GLU A 310 -5.00 2.28 -1.61
CA GLU A 310 -5.17 3.57 -2.28
C GLU A 310 -5.57 4.71 -1.33
N LYS A 311 -6.20 4.42 -0.18
CA LYS A 311 -6.63 5.44 0.78
C LYS A 311 -5.43 6.19 1.35
N PHE A 312 -4.38 5.46 1.75
CA PHE A 312 -3.10 6.04 2.14
C PHE A 312 -2.45 6.75 0.94
N TRP A 313 -2.28 6.05 -0.17
CA TRP A 313 -1.51 6.54 -1.30
C TRP A 313 -2.11 7.76 -2.00
N ARG A 314 -3.44 7.88 -2.06
CA ARG A 314 -4.12 9.08 -2.57
C ARG A 314 -3.82 10.30 -1.71
N ALA A 315 -3.95 10.18 -0.39
CA ALA A 315 -3.60 11.28 0.51
C ALA A 315 -2.12 11.64 0.37
N PHE A 316 -1.28 10.61 0.34
CA PHE A 316 0.15 10.72 0.20
C PHE A 316 0.58 11.34 -1.14
N ALA A 317 -0.14 11.12 -2.24
CA ALA A 317 0.13 11.73 -3.53
C ALA A 317 -0.34 13.19 -3.59
N HIS A 318 -1.54 13.49 -3.06
CA HIS A 318 -2.20 14.81 -3.21
C HIS A 318 -1.85 15.83 -2.11
N GLY A 319 -1.03 15.45 -1.13
CA GLY A 319 -0.48 16.38 -0.15
C GLY A 319 -1.23 16.49 1.17
N THR A 320 -2.34 15.76 1.36
CA THR A 320 -2.87 15.63 2.72
C THR A 320 -1.89 14.81 3.57
N ILE A 321 -1.77 15.14 4.85
CA ILE A 321 -1.11 14.28 5.82
C ILE A 321 -2.07 13.12 6.11
N PRO A 322 -1.70 11.87 5.80
CA PRO A 322 -2.53 10.72 6.12
C PRO A 322 -2.57 10.52 7.64
N ILE A 323 -3.77 10.54 8.22
CA ILE A 323 -4.05 10.04 9.56
C ILE A 323 -4.51 8.60 9.39
N VAL A 324 -3.73 7.66 9.88
CA VAL A 324 -3.85 6.24 9.50
C VAL A 324 -4.26 5.37 10.69
N TYR A 325 -5.04 4.35 10.37
CA TYR A 325 -5.44 3.24 11.24
C TYR A 325 -5.56 2.01 10.33
N GLY A 326 -4.96 0.88 10.71
CA GLY A 326 -4.78 -0.26 9.82
C GLY A 326 -3.74 -1.21 10.41
N PRO A 327 -2.74 -1.68 9.64
CA PRO A 327 -1.64 -2.50 10.18
C PRO A 327 -0.83 -1.78 11.27
N SER A 328 0.12 -2.49 11.88
CA SER A 328 1.03 -1.89 12.86
C SER A 328 1.83 -0.72 12.26
N ARG A 329 2.27 0.20 13.10
CA ARG A 329 3.14 1.31 12.73
C ARG A 329 4.35 0.90 11.89
N GLU A 330 4.94 -0.25 12.20
CA GLU A 330 6.10 -0.79 11.47
C GLU A 330 5.78 -1.04 9.99
N HIS A 331 4.60 -1.56 9.67
CA HIS A 331 4.20 -1.80 8.27
C HIS A 331 4.07 -0.49 7.47
N TYR A 332 3.56 0.58 8.08
CA TYR A 332 3.57 1.90 7.42
C TYR A 332 5.00 2.42 7.21
N LEU A 333 5.89 2.22 8.19
CA LEU A 333 7.31 2.55 8.05
C LEU A 333 8.05 1.67 7.05
N ARG A 334 7.46 0.54 6.60
CA ARG A 334 8.00 -0.24 5.49
C ARG A 334 7.82 0.44 4.14
N ILE A 335 6.80 1.29 3.98
CA ILE A 335 6.41 1.87 2.68
C ILE A 335 6.49 3.39 2.57
N ALA A 336 6.51 4.08 3.72
CA ALA A 336 6.47 5.52 3.79
C ALA A 336 7.69 6.04 4.58
N PRO A 337 8.30 7.16 4.14
CA PRO A 337 9.31 7.85 4.93
C PRO A 337 8.81 8.14 6.36
N PRO A 338 9.69 8.10 7.38
CA PRO A 338 9.33 8.55 8.72
C PRO A 338 8.80 9.98 8.73
N ASN A 339 7.99 10.31 9.72
CA ASN A 339 7.39 11.64 9.88
C ASN A 339 6.57 12.10 8.67
N SER A 340 5.96 11.18 7.91
CA SER A 340 5.16 11.50 6.72
C SER A 340 3.67 11.19 6.88
N PHE A 341 3.28 10.57 8.01
CA PHE A 341 1.92 10.19 8.37
C PHE A 341 1.73 10.25 9.89
N ILE A 342 0.46 10.24 10.33
CA ILE A 342 0.07 10.26 11.74
C ILE A 342 -0.60 8.92 12.08
N TYR A 343 0.03 8.11 12.94
CA TYR A 343 -0.51 6.82 13.37
C TYR A 343 -1.39 7.02 14.60
N VAL A 344 -2.66 6.63 14.54
CA VAL A 344 -3.61 7.00 15.60
C VAL A 344 -3.37 6.32 16.95
N ASP A 345 -2.75 5.14 16.95
CA ASP A 345 -2.46 4.41 18.19
C ASP A 345 -1.18 4.93 18.90
N ASP A 346 -0.51 5.96 18.34
CA ASP A 346 0.57 6.69 19.03
C ASP A 346 0.04 7.63 20.13
N TYR A 347 -1.29 7.81 20.25
CA TYR A 347 -1.92 8.74 21.19
C TYR A 347 -2.75 8.01 22.23
N LYS A 348 -2.65 8.44 23.49
CA LYS A 348 -3.39 7.85 24.60
C LYS A 348 -4.91 7.99 24.44
N ASN A 349 -5.37 9.11 23.89
CA ASN A 349 -6.77 9.38 23.65
C ASN A 349 -6.98 10.33 22.45
N LYS A 350 -8.25 10.61 22.12
CA LYS A 350 -8.62 11.44 20.96
C LYS A 350 -8.31 12.92 21.14
N GLU A 351 -8.31 13.40 22.38
CA GLU A 351 -7.95 14.77 22.73
C GLU A 351 -6.45 15.02 22.50
N ASP A 352 -5.59 14.08 22.89
CA ASP A 352 -4.14 14.16 22.63
C ASP A 352 -3.84 14.18 21.13
N LEU A 353 -4.52 13.33 20.34
CA LEU A 353 -4.44 13.38 18.89
C LEU A 353 -4.90 14.75 18.35
N ALA A 354 -6.05 15.25 18.79
CA ALA A 354 -6.58 16.53 18.36
C ALA A 354 -5.63 17.69 18.70
N ASN A 355 -5.05 17.71 19.89
CA ASN A 355 -4.06 18.70 20.31
C ASN A 355 -2.84 18.70 19.40
N HIS A 356 -2.35 17.52 18.99
CA HIS A 356 -1.27 17.43 18.03
C HIS A 356 -1.69 17.89 16.63
N LEU A 357 -2.88 17.50 16.15
CA LEU A 357 -3.42 17.97 14.88
C LEU A 357 -3.57 19.50 14.85
N PHE A 358 -3.99 20.11 15.96
CA PHE A 358 -4.05 21.57 16.09
C PHE A 358 -2.69 22.21 16.00
N LYS A 359 -1.69 21.69 16.73
CA LYS A 359 -0.32 22.19 16.66
C LYS A 359 0.20 22.20 15.23
N ILE A 360 -0.07 21.14 14.46
CA ILE A 360 0.31 21.06 13.04
C ILE A 360 -0.51 22.05 12.20
N ALA A 361 -1.82 22.14 12.42
CA ALA A 361 -2.71 22.99 11.65
C ALA A 361 -2.43 24.49 11.84
N SER A 362 -2.08 24.92 13.05
CA SER A 362 -1.82 26.32 13.39
C SER A 362 -0.39 26.78 13.12
N ASN A 363 0.55 25.84 12.90
CA ASN A 363 1.96 26.16 12.71
C ASN A 363 2.46 25.63 11.36
N GLN A 364 2.76 26.56 10.45
CA GLN A 364 3.26 26.25 9.11
C GLN A 364 4.57 25.45 9.15
N THR A 365 5.48 25.75 10.08
CA THR A 365 6.74 25.02 10.23
C THR A 365 6.52 23.58 10.69
N GLU A 366 5.56 23.32 11.59
CA GLU A 366 5.20 21.96 11.99
C GLU A 366 4.54 21.19 10.83
N TYR A 367 3.66 21.84 10.07
CA TYR A 367 3.05 21.24 8.89
C TYR A 367 4.09 20.85 7.82
N GLU A 368 5.05 21.73 7.55
CA GLU A 368 6.11 21.50 6.57
C GLU A 368 7.00 20.30 6.90
N LYS A 369 7.19 19.97 8.20
CA LYS A 369 7.97 18.79 8.61
C LYS A 369 7.41 17.51 8.00
N TYR A 370 6.08 17.40 7.86
CA TYR A 370 5.41 16.23 7.27
C TYR A 370 5.55 16.11 5.75
N HIS A 371 6.15 17.12 5.10
CA HIS A 371 6.36 17.13 3.66
C HIS A 371 7.82 17.21 3.26
N LYS A 372 8.78 17.34 4.20
CA LYS A 372 10.22 17.39 3.92
C LYS A 372 10.72 16.23 3.05
N TRP A 373 10.19 15.04 3.26
CA TRP A 373 10.54 13.84 2.48
C TRP A 373 10.34 14.05 0.97
N ARG A 374 9.42 14.93 0.54
CA ARG A 374 9.15 15.21 -0.89
C ARG A 374 10.30 15.91 -1.61
N GLN A 375 11.27 16.45 -0.87
CA GLN A 375 12.51 16.94 -1.46
C GLN A 375 13.27 15.82 -2.17
N HIS A 376 13.23 14.61 -1.62
CA HIS A 376 13.98 13.47 -2.13
C HIS A 376 13.09 12.47 -2.85
N TYR A 377 11.80 12.41 -2.53
CA TYR A 377 10.91 11.41 -3.10
C TYR A 377 9.68 11.99 -3.82
N HIS A 378 9.09 11.18 -4.68
CA HIS A 378 7.77 11.37 -5.27
C HIS A 378 6.94 10.10 -5.11
N VAL A 379 5.65 10.14 -5.43
CA VAL A 379 4.73 9.02 -5.21
C VAL A 379 4.00 8.69 -6.50
N LYS A 380 3.92 7.41 -6.83
CA LYS A 380 3.02 6.85 -7.84
C LYS A 380 2.01 5.95 -7.16
N TYR A 381 0.77 5.90 -7.65
CA TYR A 381 -0.30 5.12 -7.02
C TYR A 381 -1.43 4.69 -7.96
N LEU A 382 -1.48 5.23 -9.18
CA LEU A 382 -2.44 4.78 -10.18
C LEU A 382 -2.04 3.38 -10.64
N ALA A 383 -3.02 2.51 -10.90
CA ALA A 383 -2.72 1.13 -11.24
C ALA A 383 -1.84 1.05 -12.49
N GLU A 384 -2.16 1.87 -13.50
CA GLU A 384 -1.36 2.01 -14.74
C GLU A 384 0.11 2.39 -14.47
N ASP A 385 0.37 3.16 -13.40
CA ASP A 385 1.71 3.61 -13.03
C ASP A 385 2.49 2.58 -12.21
N VAL A 386 1.80 1.65 -11.53
CA VAL A 386 2.40 0.79 -10.50
C VAL A 386 2.37 -0.70 -10.83
N ASP A 387 1.41 -1.15 -11.63
CA ASP A 387 1.35 -2.54 -12.08
C ASP A 387 2.63 -3.00 -12.79
N PRO A 388 3.32 -2.16 -13.60
CA PRO A 388 4.57 -2.57 -14.23
C PRO A 388 5.63 -3.08 -13.25
N TYR A 389 5.64 -2.56 -12.01
CA TYR A 389 6.57 -3.02 -10.98
C TYR A 389 6.24 -4.43 -10.48
N ARG A 390 4.96 -4.79 -10.33
CA ARG A 390 4.52 -6.15 -9.96
C ARG A 390 4.77 -7.16 -11.06
N PHE A 391 4.44 -6.80 -12.30
CA PHE A 391 4.69 -7.66 -13.45
C PHE A 391 6.17 -7.86 -13.70
N CYS A 392 6.99 -6.80 -13.55
CA CYS A 392 8.44 -6.95 -13.58
C CYS A 392 8.94 -7.88 -12.46
N GLU A 393 8.37 -7.76 -11.25
CA GLU A 393 8.69 -8.68 -10.15
C GLU A 393 8.38 -10.14 -10.53
N LEU A 394 7.22 -10.41 -11.14
CA LEU A 394 6.89 -11.75 -11.64
C LEU A 394 7.90 -12.26 -12.66
N CYS A 395 8.30 -11.41 -13.61
CA CYS A 395 9.29 -11.79 -14.60
C CYS A 395 10.67 -12.07 -13.95
N TYR A 396 11.05 -11.27 -12.95
CA TYR A 396 12.22 -11.56 -12.12
C TYR A 396 12.08 -12.93 -11.43
N ARG A 397 10.94 -13.22 -10.79
CA ARG A 397 10.70 -14.52 -10.12
C ARG A 397 10.82 -15.69 -11.09
N LEU A 398 10.25 -15.60 -12.28
CA LEU A 398 10.31 -16.66 -13.29
C LEU A 398 11.76 -16.95 -13.72
N ASN A 399 12.60 -15.93 -13.73
CA ASN A 399 14.01 -16.05 -14.09
C ASN A 399 14.91 -16.53 -12.95
N THR A 400 14.52 -16.36 -11.69
CA THR A 400 15.42 -16.59 -10.54
C THR A 400 14.95 -17.67 -9.56
N ILE A 401 13.64 -17.92 -9.43
CA ILE A 401 13.10 -18.92 -8.52
C ILE A 401 12.96 -20.26 -9.24
N ASN A 402 13.62 -21.29 -8.69
CA ASN A 402 13.45 -22.69 -9.10
C ASN A 402 12.81 -23.55 -7.99
N ASP A 403 12.43 -22.94 -6.88
CA ASP A 403 11.80 -23.61 -5.75
C ASP A 403 10.37 -24.02 -6.09
N ARG A 404 9.94 -25.16 -5.54
CA ARG A 404 8.52 -25.55 -5.61
C ARG A 404 7.81 -24.93 -4.42
N ILE A 405 6.91 -24.00 -4.74
CA ILE A 405 6.14 -23.25 -3.74
C ILE A 405 4.67 -23.60 -3.94
N TRP A 406 3.96 -23.82 -2.84
CA TRP A 406 2.50 -23.81 -2.82
C TRP A 406 1.98 -23.39 -1.45
N TYR A 407 0.71 -23.01 -1.42
CA TYR A 407 0.02 -22.61 -0.20
C TYR A 407 -0.88 -23.77 0.27
N GLU A 408 -0.68 -24.23 1.51
CA GLU A 408 -1.51 -25.26 2.14
C GLU A 408 -2.81 -24.65 2.70
N ASN A 409 -2.72 -23.43 3.20
CA ASN A 409 -3.85 -22.68 3.75
C ASN A 409 -3.66 -21.19 3.38
N MET A 410 -4.17 -20.83 2.20
CA MET A 410 -4.14 -19.46 1.70
C MET A 410 -4.97 -18.55 2.58
N ASN A 411 -6.12 -19.04 3.08
CA ASN A 411 -6.99 -18.26 3.94
C ASN A 411 -6.27 -17.74 5.17
N ASP A 412 -5.60 -18.61 5.93
CA ASP A 412 -4.86 -18.23 7.13
C ASP A 412 -3.62 -17.39 6.82
N TRP A 413 -3.05 -17.54 5.61
CA TRP A 413 -1.96 -16.69 5.14
C TRP A 413 -2.46 -15.27 4.86
N PHE A 414 -3.57 -15.11 4.13
CA PHE A 414 -4.20 -13.81 3.88
C PHE A 414 -4.68 -13.14 5.17
N LEU A 415 -5.27 -13.92 6.09
CA LEU A 415 -5.78 -13.45 7.38
C LEU A 415 -4.71 -13.27 8.47
N GLU A 416 -3.43 -13.48 8.14
CA GLU A 416 -2.36 -13.30 9.11
C GLU A 416 -2.31 -11.88 9.67
N LYS A 417 -2.28 -11.79 11.01
CA LYS A 417 -2.19 -10.54 11.79
C LYS A 417 -3.35 -9.57 11.47
N CYS A 418 -4.52 -10.07 11.09
CA CYS A 418 -5.76 -9.29 10.93
C CYS A 418 -6.55 -9.16 12.25
N ARG A 419 -7.07 -7.96 12.57
CA ARG A 419 -7.93 -7.67 13.75
C ARG A 419 -9.12 -6.73 13.46
#